data_AF-A0A833VGL2-F1
#
_entry.id   AF-A0A833VGL2-F1
#
_cell.length_a   1.000
_cell.length_b   1.000
_cell.length_c   1.000
_cell.angle_alpha   90.00
_cell.angle_beta   90.00
_cell.angle_gamma   90.00
#
_symmetry.space_group_name_H-M   'P 1'
#
loop_
_entity.id
_entity.type
_entity.pdbx_description
1 polymer ?
#
loop_
_entity_poly.entity_id
_entity_poly.type
_entity_poly.pdbx_seq_one_letter_code
_entity_poly.pdbx_strand_id
1 'polypeptide(L)'
;MKLYSEAIEDTVTCEEAQEIFEVAQGKFQEMAAVAFFNWGNIHMSQARKRLRLTEEDEVVPVRVKEAYEWIRQEYTKAGKRYNEALDVKPDFYEAFLAIALKKFEHAKLCWNYVINSKIDLEKSCIEVFEMFNKAEDSIEKGSALWDEIERRQMRHLEG
;
A
#
# COMPACT_ATOMS: atom_id res chain seq x y z
N MET A 1 36.43 -32.51 -15.15
CA MET A 1 35.70 -31.28 -14.72
C MET A 1 34.44 -31.03 -15.54
N LYS A 2 34.49 -31.10 -16.88
CA LYS A 2 33.33 -30.81 -17.76
C LYS A 2 32.05 -31.64 -17.48
N LEU A 3 32.20 -32.94 -17.21
CA LEU A 3 31.07 -33.81 -16.87
C LEU A 3 30.34 -33.43 -15.56
N TYR A 4 31.06 -32.84 -14.60
CA TYR A 4 30.44 -32.38 -13.35
C TYR A 4 29.64 -31.09 -13.55
N SER A 5 30.13 -30.16 -14.37
CA SER A 5 29.38 -28.95 -14.70
C SER A 5 28.15 -29.27 -15.55
N GLU A 6 28.28 -30.17 -16.54
CA GLU A 6 27.15 -30.62 -17.37
C GLU A 6 26.07 -31.31 -16.53
N ALA A 7 26.44 -32.19 -15.60
CA ALA A 7 25.46 -32.84 -14.71
C ALA A 7 24.72 -31.86 -13.78
N ILE A 8 25.41 -30.83 -13.28
CA ILE A 8 24.77 -29.78 -12.47
C ILE A 8 23.84 -28.94 -13.36
N GLU A 9 24.30 -28.54 -14.54
CA GLU A 9 23.53 -27.75 -15.50
C GLU A 9 22.24 -28.47 -15.92
N ASP A 10 22.32 -29.75 -16.30
CA ASP A 10 21.16 -30.60 -16.59
C ASP A 10 20.20 -30.69 -15.39
N THR A 11 20.73 -30.81 -14.17
CA THR A 11 19.89 -30.90 -12.95
C THR A 11 19.20 -29.59 -12.60
N VAL A 12 19.84 -28.43 -12.78
CA VAL A 12 19.22 -27.13 -12.46
C VAL A 12 18.30 -26.64 -13.58
N THR A 13 18.47 -27.13 -14.80
CA THR A 13 17.63 -26.75 -15.94
C THR A 13 16.45 -27.70 -16.16
N CYS A 14 16.35 -28.80 -15.41
CA CYS A 14 15.23 -29.74 -15.53
C CYS A 14 13.90 -29.12 -15.08
N GLU A 15 12.79 -29.66 -15.59
CA GLU A 15 11.44 -29.14 -15.35
C GLU A 15 11.10 -29.13 -13.85
N GLU A 16 11.48 -30.19 -13.10
CA GLU A 16 11.23 -30.28 -11.67
C GLU A 16 11.97 -29.19 -10.87
N ALA A 17 13.17 -28.79 -11.31
CA ALA A 17 13.91 -27.70 -10.70
C ALA A 17 13.27 -26.34 -11.00
N GLN A 18 12.73 -26.14 -12.23
CA GLN A 18 12.05 -24.90 -12.61
C GLN A 18 10.79 -24.67 -11.76
N GLU A 19 9.97 -25.69 -11.49
CA GLU A 19 8.81 -25.56 -10.60
C GLU A 19 9.20 -25.07 -9.19
N ILE A 20 10.30 -25.58 -8.65
CA ILE A 20 10.83 -25.14 -7.34
C ILE A 20 11.30 -23.69 -7.41
N PHE A 21 11.97 -23.29 -8.50
CA PHE A 21 12.42 -21.92 -8.68
C PHE A 21 11.27 -20.93 -8.85
N GLU A 22 10.20 -21.29 -9.54
CA GLU A 22 8.99 -20.47 -9.66
C GLU A 22 8.33 -20.25 -8.30
N VAL A 23 8.19 -21.31 -7.50
CA VAL A 23 7.67 -21.20 -6.12
C VAL A 23 8.58 -20.33 -5.25
N ALA A 24 9.89 -20.51 -5.35
CA ALA A 24 10.86 -19.71 -4.60
C ALA A 24 10.79 -18.22 -5.00
N GLN A 25 10.74 -17.93 -6.30
CA GLN A 25 10.58 -16.58 -6.84
C GLN A 25 9.31 -15.93 -6.28
N GLY A 26 8.18 -16.62 -6.32
CA GLY A 26 6.92 -16.13 -5.76
C GLY A 26 7.02 -15.80 -4.27
N LYS A 27 7.69 -16.64 -3.46
CA LYS A 27 7.94 -16.37 -2.04
C LYS A 27 8.85 -15.15 -1.81
N PHE A 28 9.87 -14.96 -2.63
CA PHE A 28 10.74 -13.78 -2.50
C PHE A 28 10.01 -12.50 -2.90
N GLN A 29 9.17 -12.54 -3.94
CA GLN A 29 8.31 -11.41 -4.31
C GLN A 29 7.32 -11.08 -3.19
N GLU A 30 6.69 -12.08 -2.58
CA GLU A 30 5.81 -11.92 -1.42
C GLU A 30 6.53 -11.21 -0.25
N MET A 31 7.70 -11.72 0.14
CA MET A 31 8.47 -11.13 1.24
C MET A 31 8.88 -9.67 0.95
N ALA A 32 9.28 -9.37 -0.28
CA ALA A 32 9.63 -8.02 -0.67
C ALA A 32 8.41 -7.07 -0.68
N ALA A 33 7.25 -7.53 -1.17
CA ALA A 33 6.00 -6.77 -1.12
C ALA A 33 5.58 -6.47 0.32
N VAL A 34 5.62 -7.47 1.21
CA VAL A 34 5.33 -7.31 2.64
C VAL A 34 6.29 -6.32 3.32
N ALA A 35 7.57 -6.32 2.96
CA ALA A 35 8.54 -5.37 3.50
C ALA A 35 8.19 -3.91 3.12
N PHE A 36 7.88 -3.67 1.84
CA PHE A 36 7.42 -2.35 1.39
C PHE A 36 6.10 -1.94 2.04
N PHE A 37 5.13 -2.85 2.12
CA PHE A 37 3.86 -2.62 2.80
C PHE A 37 4.05 -2.19 4.26
N ASN A 38 4.87 -2.92 5.01
CA ASN A 38 5.15 -2.58 6.41
C ASN A 38 5.90 -1.25 6.55
N TRP A 39 6.79 -0.91 5.61
CA TRP A 39 7.40 0.41 5.57
C TRP A 39 6.35 1.51 5.34
N GLY A 40 5.38 1.30 4.45
CA GLY A 40 4.25 2.22 4.27
C GLY A 40 3.45 2.41 5.56
N ASN A 41 3.21 1.33 6.32
CA ASN A 41 2.49 1.38 7.59
C ASN A 41 3.23 2.17 8.69
N ILE A 42 4.57 2.19 8.66
CA ILE A 42 5.36 3.05 9.54
C ILE A 42 5.04 4.53 9.26
N HIS A 43 5.02 4.94 8.00
CA HIS A 43 4.65 6.30 7.60
C HIS A 43 3.21 6.65 8.00
N MET A 44 2.25 5.73 7.81
CA MET A 44 0.87 5.91 8.28
C MET A 44 0.80 6.08 9.81
N SER A 45 1.56 5.29 10.56
CA SER A 45 1.58 5.37 12.03
C SER A 45 2.18 6.68 12.52
N GLN A 46 3.23 7.16 11.86
CA GLN A 46 3.85 8.46 12.10
C GLN A 46 2.85 9.62 11.84
N ALA A 47 2.15 9.59 10.70
CA ALA A 47 1.09 10.53 10.35
C ALA A 47 -0.02 10.58 11.42
N ARG A 48 -0.56 9.41 11.81
CA ARG A 48 -1.62 9.30 12.82
C ARG A 48 -1.17 9.78 14.20
N LYS A 49 0.08 9.49 14.60
CA LYS A 49 0.64 9.99 15.86
C LYS A 49 0.71 11.51 15.88
N ARG A 50 1.16 12.13 14.78
CA ARG A 50 1.23 13.59 14.67
C ARG A 50 -0.17 14.23 14.70
N LEU A 51 -1.15 13.62 14.01
CA LEU A 51 -2.53 14.10 13.99
C LEU A 51 -3.16 14.19 15.39
N ARG A 52 -2.99 13.14 16.21
CA ARG A 52 -3.50 13.13 17.60
C ARG A 52 -2.93 14.27 18.44
N LEU A 53 -1.63 14.54 18.31
CA LEU A 53 -0.99 15.64 19.05
C LEU A 53 -1.56 17.01 18.67
N THR A 54 -1.93 17.20 17.39
CA THR A 54 -2.56 18.45 16.95
C THR A 54 -4.00 18.64 17.42
N GLU A 55 -4.75 17.57 17.65
CA GLU A 55 -6.11 17.65 18.20
C GLU A 55 -6.10 18.08 19.68
N GLU A 56 -4.99 17.83 20.40
CA GLU A 56 -4.82 18.23 21.80
C GLU A 56 -4.29 19.68 21.96
N ASP A 57 -3.58 20.21 20.96
CA ASP A 57 -2.81 21.47 21.02
C ASP A 57 -3.50 22.67 20.30
N GLU A 58 -4.84 22.77 20.32
CA GLU A 58 -5.72 23.69 19.52
C GLU A 58 -5.35 25.21 19.43
N VAL A 59 -4.26 25.70 20.02
CA VAL A 59 -4.08 27.12 20.36
C VAL A 59 -3.18 27.91 19.36
N VAL A 60 -2.47 27.29 18.41
CA VAL A 60 -1.53 28.02 17.52
C VAL A 60 -1.67 27.69 16.01
N PRO A 61 -2.22 28.59 15.17
CA PRO A 61 -2.45 28.36 13.74
C PRO A 61 -1.22 27.97 12.90
N VAL A 62 -0.04 28.50 13.23
CA VAL A 62 1.21 28.18 12.52
C VAL A 62 1.58 26.70 12.71
N ARG A 63 1.41 26.17 13.93
CA ARG A 63 1.70 24.77 14.25
C ARG A 63 0.74 23.80 13.54
N VAL A 64 -0.51 24.23 13.33
CA VAL A 64 -1.52 23.45 12.60
C VAL A 64 -1.14 23.28 11.13
N LYS A 65 -0.67 24.35 10.48
CA LYS A 65 -0.22 24.29 9.07
C LYS A 65 1.01 23.40 8.90
N GLU A 66 2.02 23.57 9.75
CA GLU A 66 3.24 22.74 9.72
C GLU A 66 2.93 21.25 9.93
N ALA A 67 2.04 20.95 10.88
CA ALA A 67 1.59 19.58 11.10
C ALA A 67 0.82 19.02 9.91
N TYR A 68 -0.11 19.80 9.33
CA TYR A 68 -0.84 19.41 8.13
C TYR A 68 0.11 19.04 6.97
N GLU A 69 1.07 19.91 6.66
CA GLU A 69 2.04 19.68 5.58
C GLU A 69 2.89 18.44 5.85
N TRP A 70 3.33 18.25 7.09
CA TRP A 70 4.11 17.08 7.47
C TRP A 70 3.31 15.78 7.36
N ILE A 71 2.08 15.74 7.87
CA ILE A 71 1.21 14.55 7.78
C ILE A 71 0.94 14.21 6.30
N ARG A 72 0.70 15.22 5.46
CA ARG A 72 0.54 15.04 4.02
C ARG A 72 1.78 14.44 3.37
N GLN A 73 2.98 14.87 3.75
CA GLN A 73 4.22 14.27 3.26
C GLN A 73 4.36 12.80 3.69
N GLU A 74 4.00 12.46 4.93
CA GLU A 74 4.00 11.07 5.39
C GLU A 74 3.00 10.21 4.61
N TYR A 75 1.81 10.72 4.30
CA TYR A 75 0.87 10.01 3.41
C TYR A 75 1.43 9.81 2.00
N THR A 76 2.16 10.78 1.44
CA THR A 76 2.84 10.60 0.15
C THR A 76 3.90 9.51 0.22
N LYS A 77 4.71 9.47 1.28
CA LYS A 77 5.72 8.42 1.50
C LYS A 77 5.05 7.05 1.64
N ALA A 78 3.98 6.93 2.42
CA ALA A 78 3.22 5.69 2.57
C ALA A 78 2.71 5.18 1.21
N GLY A 79 2.07 6.06 0.43
CA GLY A 79 1.57 5.72 -0.91
C GLY A 79 2.67 5.23 -1.85
N LYS A 80 3.86 5.84 -1.82
CA LYS A 80 5.01 5.38 -2.59
C LYS A 80 5.39 3.94 -2.21
N ARG A 81 5.46 3.62 -0.92
CA ARG A 81 5.80 2.26 -0.46
C ARG A 81 4.75 1.23 -0.85
N TYR A 82 3.47 1.56 -0.78
CA TYR A 82 2.43 0.65 -1.22
C TYR A 82 2.48 0.39 -2.73
N ASN A 83 2.81 1.39 -3.55
CA ASN A 83 3.03 1.18 -4.97
C ASN A 83 4.28 0.32 -5.23
N GLU A 84 5.38 0.52 -4.50
CA GLU A 84 6.58 -0.35 -4.60
C GLU A 84 6.24 -1.81 -4.26
N ALA A 85 5.31 -2.06 -3.32
CA ALA A 85 4.81 -3.40 -3.05
C ALA A 85 4.05 -4.01 -4.25
N LEU A 86 3.22 -3.21 -4.93
CA LEU A 86 2.47 -3.63 -6.12
C LEU A 86 3.37 -3.82 -7.35
N ASP A 87 4.45 -3.04 -7.48
CA ASP A 87 5.44 -3.22 -8.55
C ASP A 87 6.16 -4.57 -8.43
N VAL A 88 6.39 -5.04 -7.19
CA VAL A 88 6.99 -6.35 -6.91
C VAL A 88 5.97 -7.49 -7.06
N LYS A 89 4.76 -7.28 -6.53
CA LYS A 89 3.68 -8.27 -6.52
C LYS A 89 2.34 -7.61 -6.88
N PRO A 90 1.93 -7.62 -8.16
CA PRO A 90 0.73 -6.92 -8.62
C PRO A 90 -0.60 -7.44 -8.05
N ASP A 91 -0.64 -8.69 -7.59
CA ASP A 91 -1.80 -9.35 -6.97
C ASP A 91 -1.81 -9.22 -5.42
N PHE A 92 -0.93 -8.40 -4.84
CA PHE A 92 -0.86 -8.16 -3.39
C PHE A 92 -2.00 -7.26 -2.91
N TYR A 93 -3.15 -7.86 -2.62
CA TYR A 93 -4.41 -7.16 -2.34
C TYR A 93 -4.33 -6.24 -1.10
N GLU A 94 -3.51 -6.57 -0.10
CA GLU A 94 -3.34 -5.76 1.11
C GLU A 94 -2.80 -4.35 0.80
N ALA A 95 -1.94 -4.21 -0.23
CA ALA A 95 -1.46 -2.88 -0.64
C ALA A 95 -2.57 -2.02 -1.25
N PHE A 96 -3.51 -2.60 -2.00
CA PHE A 96 -4.68 -1.87 -2.50
C PHE A 96 -5.55 -1.35 -1.35
N LEU A 97 -5.82 -2.20 -0.35
CA LEU A 97 -6.58 -1.82 0.84
C LEU A 97 -5.86 -0.73 1.65
N ALA A 98 -4.53 -0.81 1.78
CA ALA A 98 -3.76 0.22 2.46
C ALA A 98 -3.72 1.55 1.69
N ILE A 99 -3.64 1.52 0.35
CA ILE A 99 -3.78 2.70 -0.50
C ILE A 99 -5.15 3.34 -0.30
N ALA A 100 -6.22 2.54 -0.27
CA ALA A 100 -7.57 3.02 0.00
C ALA A 100 -7.65 3.74 1.35
N LEU A 101 -7.21 3.08 2.42
CA LEU A 101 -7.21 3.64 3.76
C LEU A 101 -6.41 4.95 3.84
N LYS A 102 -5.23 4.99 3.23
CA LYS A 102 -4.42 6.20 3.12
C LYS A 102 -5.15 7.30 2.36
N LYS A 103 -5.89 7.00 1.28
CA LYS A 103 -6.63 8.02 0.50
C LYS A 103 -7.78 8.58 1.32
N PHE A 104 -8.53 7.71 1.99
CA PHE A 104 -9.60 8.08 2.90
C PHE A 104 -9.12 8.98 4.05
N GLU A 105 -8.05 8.59 4.75
CA GLU A 105 -7.51 9.40 5.85
C GLU A 105 -6.95 10.74 5.36
N HIS A 106 -6.27 10.75 4.21
CA HIS A 106 -5.76 11.99 3.63
C HIS A 106 -6.91 12.93 3.22
N ALA A 107 -8.02 12.41 2.70
CA ALA A 107 -9.19 13.20 2.35
C ALA A 107 -9.79 13.87 3.60
N LYS A 108 -9.92 13.10 4.70
CA LYS A 108 -10.35 13.63 6.01
C LYS A 108 -9.44 14.74 6.52
N LEU A 109 -8.11 14.55 6.44
CA LEU A 109 -7.14 15.56 6.84
C LEU A 109 -7.33 16.87 6.04
N CYS A 110 -7.42 16.76 4.72
CA CYS A 110 -7.63 17.92 3.84
C CYS A 110 -8.93 18.66 4.16
N TRP A 111 -10.03 17.91 4.33
CA TRP A 111 -11.33 18.46 4.70
C TRP A 111 -11.28 19.25 6.01
N ASN A 112 -10.70 18.64 7.06
CA ASN A 112 -10.56 19.29 8.37
C ASN A 112 -9.70 20.55 8.28
N TYR A 113 -8.62 20.53 7.51
CA TYR A 113 -7.76 21.70 7.34
C TYR A 113 -8.46 22.85 6.63
N VAL A 114 -9.23 22.56 5.57
CA VAL A 114 -9.97 23.57 4.77
C VAL A 114 -11.05 24.25 5.60
N ILE A 115 -11.87 23.47 6.33
CA ILE A 115 -12.92 24.03 7.21
C ILE A 115 -12.32 25.00 8.23
N ASN A 116 -11.23 24.60 8.88
CA ASN A 116 -10.60 25.40 9.93
C ASN A 116 -9.83 26.62 9.38
N SER A 117 -9.33 26.54 8.15
CA SER A 117 -8.52 27.60 7.53
C SER A 117 -9.34 28.62 6.73
N LYS A 118 -10.67 28.44 6.58
CA LYS A 118 -11.57 29.30 5.79
C LYS A 118 -11.06 29.54 4.35
N ILE A 119 -10.42 28.52 3.77
CA ILE A 119 -9.95 28.51 2.37
C ILE A 119 -11.17 28.30 1.46
N ASP A 120 -11.06 28.66 0.18
CA ASP A 120 -12.08 28.41 -0.84
C ASP A 120 -12.62 26.96 -0.77
N LEU A 121 -13.87 26.83 -0.33
CA LEU A 121 -14.52 25.55 -0.05
C LEU A 121 -14.84 24.79 -1.33
N GLU A 122 -15.18 25.47 -2.44
CA GLU A 122 -15.76 24.80 -3.61
C GLU A 122 -14.72 23.93 -4.31
N LYS A 123 -13.54 24.48 -4.61
CA LYS A 123 -12.42 23.72 -5.17
C LYS A 123 -11.94 22.61 -4.23
N SER A 124 -11.87 22.92 -2.94
CA SER A 124 -11.41 21.99 -1.91
C SER A 124 -12.34 20.78 -1.75
N CYS A 125 -13.65 20.98 -1.89
CA CYS A 125 -14.64 19.89 -1.90
C CYS A 125 -14.37 18.92 -3.06
N ILE A 126 -14.16 19.42 -4.28
CA ILE A 126 -13.95 18.58 -5.47
C ILE A 126 -12.72 17.67 -5.29
N GLU A 127 -11.60 18.24 -4.82
CA GLU A 127 -10.37 17.47 -4.57
C GLU A 127 -10.57 16.39 -3.49
N VAL A 128 -11.28 16.71 -2.40
CA VAL A 128 -11.60 15.75 -1.33
C VAL A 128 -12.52 14.63 -1.82
N PHE A 129 -13.55 14.96 -2.60
CA PHE A 129 -14.44 13.96 -3.19
C PHE A 129 -13.70 13.02 -4.14
N GLU A 130 -12.82 13.56 -5.00
CA GLU A 130 -12.01 12.74 -5.90
C GLU A 130 -11.12 11.76 -5.12
N MET A 131 -10.60 12.17 -3.96
CA MET A 131 -9.81 11.29 -3.10
C MET A 131 -10.64 10.16 -2.49
N PHE A 132 -11.90 10.39 -2.13
CA PHE A 132 -12.82 9.35 -1.67
C PHE A 132 -13.16 8.35 -2.78
N ASN A 133 -13.49 8.84 -3.99
CA ASN A 133 -13.73 7.96 -5.14
C ASN A 133 -12.52 7.08 -5.44
N LYS A 134 -11.31 7.67 -5.45
CA LYS A 134 -10.06 6.91 -5.63
C LYS A 134 -9.80 5.91 -4.50
N ALA A 135 -10.34 6.14 -3.30
CA ALA A 135 -10.24 5.18 -2.20
C ALA A 135 -11.16 3.99 -2.46
N GLU A 136 -12.41 4.25 -2.85
CA GLU A 136 -13.39 3.24 -3.26
C GLU A 136 -12.86 2.35 -4.39
N ASP A 137 -12.31 2.94 -5.47
CA ASP A 137 -11.68 2.19 -6.57
C ASP A 137 -10.58 1.23 -6.08
N SER A 138 -9.87 1.61 -5.01
CA SER A 138 -8.77 0.80 -4.46
C SER A 138 -9.31 -0.32 -3.58
N ILE A 139 -10.42 -0.10 -2.86
CA ILE A 139 -11.13 -1.15 -2.12
C ILE A 139 -11.68 -2.18 -3.10
N GLU A 140 -12.38 -1.74 -4.15
CA GLU A 140 -12.97 -2.63 -5.14
C GLU A 140 -11.91 -3.56 -5.76
N LYS A 141 -10.78 -3.00 -6.19
CA LYS A 141 -9.66 -3.78 -6.73
C LYS A 141 -9.08 -4.76 -5.71
N GLY A 142 -8.85 -4.31 -4.47
CA GLY A 142 -8.33 -5.16 -3.41
C GLY A 142 -9.27 -6.32 -3.08
N SER A 143 -10.57 -6.05 -2.92
CA SER A 143 -11.58 -7.07 -2.65
C SER A 143 -11.71 -8.08 -3.79
N ALA A 144 -11.72 -7.61 -5.05
CA ALA A 144 -11.80 -8.51 -6.21
C ALA A 144 -10.59 -9.46 -6.30
N LEU A 145 -9.38 -8.96 -6.00
CA LEU A 145 -8.17 -9.78 -5.96
C LEU A 145 -8.20 -10.80 -4.82
N TRP A 146 -8.62 -10.37 -3.62
CA TRP A 146 -8.77 -11.27 -2.47
C TRP A 146 -9.74 -12.41 -2.79
N ASP A 147 -10.93 -12.11 -3.32
CA ASP A 147 -11.90 -13.14 -3.66
C ASP A 147 -11.33 -14.15 -4.68
N GLU A 148 -10.55 -13.70 -5.65
CA GLU A 148 -9.94 -14.59 -6.63
C GLU A 148 -8.87 -15.50 -6.01
N ILE A 149 -8.07 -14.97 -5.08
CA ILE A 149 -7.07 -15.76 -4.34
C ILE A 149 -7.78 -16.82 -3.48
N GLU A 150 -8.85 -16.46 -2.76
CA GLU A 150 -9.62 -17.41 -1.96
C GLU A 150 -10.24 -18.51 -2.82
N ARG A 151 -10.86 -18.15 -3.95
CA ARG A 151 -11.42 -19.14 -4.89
C ARG A 151 -10.37 -20.12 -5.41
N ARG A 152 -9.14 -19.64 -5.71
CA ARG A 152 -8.04 -20.52 -6.14
C ARG A 152 -7.64 -21.48 -5.03
N GLN A 153 -7.45 -20.99 -3.81
CA GLN A 153 -7.10 -21.82 -2.66
C GLN A 153 -8.16 -22.90 -2.40
N MET A 154 -9.44 -22.57 -2.47
CA MET A 154 -10.52 -23.55 -2.31
C MET A 154 -10.50 -24.63 -3.39
N ARG A 155 -10.29 -24.27 -4.66
CA ARG A 155 -10.17 -25.25 -5.75
C ARG A 155 -8.99 -26.22 -5.56
N HIS A 156 -7.90 -25.77 -4.94
CA HIS A 156 -6.75 -26.63 -4.61
C HIS A 156 -6.99 -27.56 -3.42
N LEU A 157 -7.97 -27.28 -2.56
CA LEU A 157 -8.33 -28.14 -1.43
C LEU A 157 -9.38 -29.19 -1.79
N GLU A 158 -10.15 -28.96 -2.86
CA GLU A 158 -11.23 -29.84 -3.32
C GLU A 158 -10.79 -30.86 -4.40
N GLY A 159 -9.59 -30.71 -4.98
CA GLY A 159 -9.00 -31.61 -5.99
C GLY A 159 -7.83 -32.41 -5.47
#